data_AF-A0A392RP12-F1
#
_entry.id   AF-A0A392RP12-F1
#
_cell.length_a   1.000
_cell.length_b   1.000
_cell.length_c   1.000
_cell.angle_alpha   90.00
_cell.angle_beta   90.00
_cell.angle_gamma   90.00
#
_symmetry.space_group_name_H-M   'P 1'
#
loop_
_entity.id
_entity.type
_entity.pdbx_description
1 polymer ?
#
loop_
_entity_poly.entity_id
_entity_poly.type
_entity_poly.pdbx_seq_one_letter_code
_entity_poly.pdbx_strand_id
1 'polypeptide(L)'
;MDDAENLIWHSQVSLKVFVFAWRLLRDRLPTKSNLVTRGILSPTAPFCVSRCGAIETAQHLFISCSTFGSLWALVRSWIDISS
;
A
#
# COMPACT_ATOMS: atom_id res chain seq x y z
N MET A 1 12.81 1.05 -15.84
CA MET A 1 12.26 0.25 -14.71
C MET A 1 13.32 0.09 -13.63
N ASP A 2 14.34 0.97 -13.60
CA ASP A 2 15.64 0.62 -13.04
C ASP A 2 15.98 1.44 -11.79
N ASP A 3 15.44 2.65 -11.66
CA ASP A 3 15.76 3.53 -10.51
C ASP A 3 15.08 3.05 -9.23
N ALA A 4 13.82 2.61 -9.34
CA ALA A 4 13.06 2.08 -8.21
C ALA A 4 13.67 0.78 -7.67
N GLU A 5 14.16 -0.10 -8.55
CA GLU A 5 14.83 -1.32 -8.14
C GLU A 5 16.13 -0.97 -7.39
N ASN A 6 17.01 -0.15 -7.96
CA ASN A 6 18.28 0.21 -7.33
C ASN A 6 18.12 0.88 -5.95
N LEU A 7 17.05 1.67 -5.72
CA LEU A 7 16.77 2.27 -4.41
C LEU A 7 16.30 1.23 -3.38
N ILE A 8 15.53 0.23 -3.81
CA ILE A 8 14.98 -0.82 -2.97
C ILE A 8 16.07 -1.82 -2.54
N TRP A 9 17.11 -2.02 -3.35
CA TRP A 9 18.20 -2.99 -3.12
C TRP A 9 19.38 -2.44 -2.30
N HIS A 10 19.27 -1.25 -1.69
CA HIS A 10 20.34 -0.68 -0.87
C HIS A 10 20.51 -1.43 0.47
N SER A 11 21.74 -1.76 0.88
CA SER A 11 22.04 -2.58 2.08
C SER A 11 21.57 -1.98 3.42
N GLN A 12 21.12 -0.72 3.41
CA GLN A 12 20.60 -0.02 4.59
C GLN A 12 19.10 -0.26 4.83
N VAL A 13 18.39 -0.86 3.86
CA VAL A 13 16.96 -1.15 4.00
C VAL A 13 16.78 -2.52 4.63
N SER A 14 16.04 -2.59 5.74
CA SER A 14 15.76 -3.88 6.36
C SER A 14 15.04 -4.82 5.39
N LEU A 15 15.38 -6.12 5.43
CA LEU A 15 14.78 -7.14 4.56
C LEU A 15 13.24 -7.15 4.58
N LYS A 16 12.64 -6.75 5.71
CA LYS A 16 11.18 -6.64 5.84
C LYS A 16 10.59 -5.58 4.90
N VAL A 17 11.24 -4.41 4.82
CA VAL A 17 10.81 -3.32 3.92
C VAL A 17 11.01 -3.74 2.46
N PHE A 18 12.11 -4.42 2.17
CA PHE A 18 12.36 -5.00 0.84
C PHE A 18 11.24 -5.97 0.43
N VAL A 19 10.94 -6.98 1.26
CA VAL A 19 9.91 -7.98 0.96
C VAL A 19 8.53 -7.33 0.83
N PHE A 20 8.26 -6.30 1.62
CA PHE A 20 7.03 -5.53 1.50
C PHE A 20 6.94 -4.79 0.16
N ALA A 21 7.99 -4.05 -0.24
CA ALA A 21 8.04 -3.33 -1.52
C ALA A 21 7.92 -4.29 -2.71
N TRP A 22 8.63 -5.43 -2.68
CA TRP A 22 8.52 -6.46 -3.71
C TRP A 22 7.10 -7.02 -3.81
N ARG A 23 6.43 -7.29 -2.68
CA ARG A 23 5.02 -7.72 -2.67
C ARG A 23 4.09 -6.63 -3.20
N LEU A 24 4.35 -5.37 -2.89
CA LEU A 24 3.59 -4.23 -3.37
C LEU A 24 3.69 -4.11 -4.90
N LEU A 25 4.91 -4.09 -5.44
CA LEU A 25 5.16 -3.96 -6.87
C LEU A 25 4.58 -5.11 -7.71
N ARG A 26 4.47 -6.30 -7.13
CA ARG A 26 3.88 -7.47 -7.80
C ARG A 26 2.40 -7.68 -7.51
N ASP A 27 1.74 -6.71 -6.89
CA ASP A 27 0.35 -6.79 -6.44
C ASP A 27 0.04 -8.09 -5.66
N ARG A 28 0.96 -8.45 -4.76
CA ARG A 28 0.87 -9.66 -3.91
C ARG A 28 0.54 -9.35 -2.46
N LEU A 29 0.27 -8.10 -2.13
CA LEU A 29 -0.23 -7.72 -0.81
C LEU A 29 -1.63 -8.31 -0.57
N PRO A 30 -1.97 -8.65 0.68
CA PRO A 30 -3.27 -9.20 1.03
C PRO A 30 -4.35 -8.11 1.12
N THR A 31 -4.50 -7.30 0.07
CA THR A 31 -5.61 -6.35 -0.06
C THR A 31 -6.93 -7.12 -0.23
N LYS A 32 -8.07 -6.54 0.15
CA LYS A 32 -9.35 -7.24 -0.05
C LYS A 32 -9.61 -7.60 -1.51
N SER A 33 -9.20 -6.76 -2.48
CA SER A 33 -9.29 -7.12 -3.90
C SER A 33 -8.55 -8.44 -4.20
N ASN A 34 -7.31 -8.58 -3.73
CA ASN A 34 -6.49 -9.76 -3.97
C ASN A 34 -7.00 -10.98 -3.22
N LEU A 35 -7.58 -10.79 -2.03
CA LEU A 35 -8.21 -11.87 -1.28
C LEU A 35 -9.50 -12.37 -1.93
N VAL A 36 -10.29 -11.48 -2.54
CA VAL A 36 -11.45 -11.86 -3.36
C VAL A 36 -11.01 -12.64 -4.59
N THR A 37 -10.00 -12.17 -5.33
CA THR A 37 -9.46 -12.89 -6.50
C THR A 37 -8.94 -14.29 -6.14
N ARG A 38 -8.44 -14.48 -4.91
CA ARG A 38 -7.98 -15.78 -4.40
C ARG A 38 -9.10 -16.66 -3.82
N GLY A 39 -10.35 -16.18 -3.81
CA GLY A 39 -11.48 -16.90 -3.22
C GLY A 39 -11.46 -16.99 -1.70
N ILE A 40 -10.64 -16.17 -1.02
CA ILE A 40 -10.55 -16.13 0.44
C ILE A 40 -11.68 -15.27 1.03
N LEU A 41 -12.04 -14.17 0.35
CA LEU A 41 -13.15 -13.30 0.74
C LEU A 41 -14.32 -13.40 -0.24
N SER A 42 -15.52 -13.10 0.26
CA SER A 42 -16.73 -12.97 -0.56
C SER A 42 -16.53 -11.92 -1.66
N PRO A 43 -17.01 -12.15 -2.90
CA PRO A 43 -17.02 -11.16 -3.97
C PRO A 43 -17.71 -9.85 -3.63
N THR A 44 -18.57 -9.83 -2.61
CA THR A 44 -19.29 -8.64 -2.13
C THR A 44 -18.52 -7.84 -1.07
N ALA A 45 -17.32 -8.28 -0.67
CA ALA A 45 -16.51 -7.63 0.36
C ALA A 45 -15.21 -6.94 -0.14
N PRO A 46 -15.10 -6.40 -1.37
CA PRO A 46 -13.84 -5.84 -1.86
C PRO A 46 -13.59 -4.40 -1.37
N PHE A 47 -14.47 -3.84 -0.53
CA PHE A 47 -14.47 -2.42 -0.19
C PHE A 47 -13.39 -2.04 0.84
N CYS A 48 -12.80 -0.86 0.64
CA CYS A 48 -11.74 -0.28 1.46
C CYS A 48 -12.08 -0.25 2.96
N VAL A 49 -11.13 -0.66 3.79
CA VAL A 49 -11.25 -0.65 5.25
C VAL A 49 -11.56 0.72 5.84
N SER A 50 -11.15 1.82 5.19
CA SER A 50 -11.48 3.18 5.61
C SER A 50 -12.95 3.55 5.39
N ARG A 51 -13.73 2.67 4.75
CA ARG A 51 -15.14 2.88 4.38
C ARG A 51 -15.36 4.08 3.45
N CYS A 52 -14.34 4.47 2.68
CA CYS A 52 -14.47 5.52 1.66
C CYS A 52 -15.23 5.08 0.39
N GLY A 53 -15.80 3.86 0.36
CA GLY A 53 -16.64 3.35 -0.73
C GLY A 53 -15.89 2.74 -1.92
N ALA A 54 -14.59 2.98 -2.07
CA ALA A 54 -13.78 2.42 -3.15
C ALA A 54 -13.36 0.95 -2.88
N ILE A 55 -12.93 0.24 -3.93
CA ILE A 55 -12.31 -1.08 -3.81
C ILE A 55 -10.94 -0.96 -3.16
N GLU A 56 -10.63 -1.86 -2.23
CA GLU A 56 -9.35 -1.94 -1.55
C GLU A 56 -8.29 -2.58 -2.46
N THR A 57 -7.63 -1.75 -3.26
CA THR A 57 -6.42 -2.11 -4.02
C THR A 57 -5.18 -1.49 -3.37
N ALA A 58 -3.99 -1.97 -3.74
CA ALA A 58 -2.74 -1.38 -3.27
C ALA A 58 -2.62 0.09 -3.70
N GLN A 59 -2.90 0.38 -4.98
CA GLN A 59 -2.91 1.77 -5.48
C GLN A 59 -3.88 2.66 -4.70
N HIS A 60 -5.07 2.14 -4.37
CA HIS A 60 -6.01 2.90 -3.57
C HIS A 60 -5.48 3.17 -2.15
N LEU A 61 -5.00 2.15 -1.45
CA LEU A 61 -4.51 2.28 -0.07
C LEU A 61 -3.34 3.26 0.05
N PHE A 62 -2.37 3.21 -0.88
CA PHE A 62 -1.14 3.99 -0.78
C PHE A 62 -1.18 5.35 -1.48
N ILE A 63 -2.04 5.54 -2.49
CA ILE A 63 -1.99 6.74 -3.36
C ILE A 63 -3.28 7.54 -3.34
N SER A 64 -4.45 6.91 -3.49
CA SER A 64 -5.70 7.65 -3.79
C SER A 64 -6.76 7.65 -2.69
N CYS A 65 -6.58 6.89 -1.61
CA CYS A 65 -7.53 6.89 -0.50
C CYS A 65 -7.46 8.21 0.26
N SER A 66 -8.56 8.96 0.28
CA SER A 66 -8.64 10.25 0.99
C SER A 66 -8.34 10.11 2.48
N THR A 67 -8.82 9.05 3.13
CA THR A 67 -8.56 8.79 4.55
C THR A 67 -7.08 8.55 4.83
N PHE A 68 -6.43 7.67 4.06
CA PHE A 68 -5.00 7.38 4.26
C PHE A 68 -4.12 8.53 3.79
N GLY A 69 -4.50 9.26 2.74
CA GLY A 69 -3.82 10.47 2.31
C GLY A 69 -3.77 11.53 3.41
N SER A 70 -4.89 11.79 4.08
CA SER A 70 -4.94 12.68 5.25
C SER A 70 -4.08 12.16 6.39
N LEU A 71 -4.08 10.85 6.66
CA LEU A 71 -3.23 10.25 7.68
C LEU A 71 -1.75 10.46 7.37
N TRP A 72 -1.33 10.27 6.13
CA TRP A 72 0.06 10.51 5.72
C TRP A 72 0.47 11.97 5.83
N ALA A 73 -0.43 12.92 5.58
CA ALA A 73 -0.17 14.33 5.84
C ALA A 73 0.10 14.60 7.33
N LEU A 74 -0.71 14.01 8.22
CA LEU A 74 -0.53 14.12 9.67
C LEU A 74 0.79 13.48 10.13
N VAL A 75 1.13 12.30 9.61
CA VAL A 75 2.39 11.62 9.93
C VAL A 75 3.59 12.45 9.49
N ARG A 76 3.58 13.01 8.27
CA ARG A 76 4.66 13.89 7.77
C ARG A 76 4.85 15.13 8.66
N SER A 77 3.76 15.75 9.08
CA SER A 77 3.79 16.87 10.03
C SER A 77 4.34 16.45 11.40
N TRP A 78 4.07 15.22 11.85
CA TRP A 78 4.56 14.73 13.14
C TRP A 78 6.07 14.45 13.15
N ILE A 79 6.63 13.99 12.02
CA ILE A 79 8.06 13.68 11.88
C ILE A 79 8.88 14.83 11.28
N ASP A 80 8.31 16.04 11.23
CA ASP A 80 8.93 17.27 10.70
C ASP A 80 9.50 17.12 9.28
N ILE A 81 8.88 16.26 8.46
CA ILE A 81 9.14 16.23 7.02
C ILE A 81 8.26 17.31 6.41
N SER A 82 8.79 18.54 6.44
CA SER A 82 8.25 19.67 5.68
C SER A 82 8.51 19.45 4.19
N SER A 83 7.49 19.75 3.38
CA SER A 83 7.56 19.65 1.91
C SER A 83 8.30 20.82 1.29
#